data_AF-A0A947BRD8-F1
#
_entry.id   AF-A0A947BRD8-F1
#
_cell.length_a   1.000
_cell.length_b   1.000
_cell.length_c   1.000
_cell.angle_alpha   90.00
_cell.angle_beta   90.00
_cell.angle_gamma   90.00
#
_symmetry.space_group_name_H-M   'P 1'
#
loop_
_entity.id
_entity.type
_entity.pdbx_description
1 polymer ?
#
loop_
_entity_poly.entity_id
_entity_poly.type
_entity_poly.pdbx_seq_one_letter_code
_entity_poly.pdbx_strand_id
1 'polypeptide(L)'
;KQHCDCVLICLSDPLETTPPPANRYAVSNGKQQAVINTANHQQVEHYQHWFGSHRQQLRNAAHKLTLPLIDLSTAQPPLDNLRKYFSSRTRGKPSR
;
A
#
# COMPACT_ATOMS: atom_id res chain seq x y z
N LYS A 1 -21.41 2.82 25.26
CA LYS A 1 -20.72 3.40 24.07
C LYS A 1 -19.36 2.72 23.95
N GLN A 2 -19.20 1.77 23.04
CA GLN A 2 -17.89 1.19 22.71
C GLN A 2 -17.22 2.09 21.69
N HIS A 3 -16.03 2.56 22.01
CA HIS A 3 -15.16 3.30 21.10
C HIS A 3 -14.22 2.26 20.46
N CYS A 4 -14.31 2.08 19.15
CA CYS A 4 -13.35 1.26 18.40
C CYS A 4 -12.37 2.21 17.69
N ASP A 5 -11.10 2.12 18.04
CA ASP A 5 -10.02 2.79 17.31
C ASP A 5 -9.62 1.95 16.10
N CYS A 6 -9.95 2.42 14.90
CA CYS A 6 -9.59 1.78 13.65
C CYS A 6 -8.39 2.48 12.98
N VAL A 7 -7.54 1.70 12.31
CA VAL A 7 -6.39 2.19 11.54
C VAL A 7 -6.35 1.44 10.21
N LEU A 8 -6.12 2.16 9.10
CA LEU A 8 -5.84 1.54 7.82
C LEU A 8 -4.33 1.34 7.64
N ILE A 9 -3.96 0.20 7.08
CA ILE A 9 -2.59 -0.09 6.67
C ILE A 9 -2.62 -0.37 5.17
N CYS A 10 -1.89 0.44 4.40
CA CYS A 10 -1.55 0.14 3.01
C CYS A 10 -0.19 -0.54 3.00
N LEU A 11 -0.13 -1.78 2.53
CA LEU A 11 1.13 -2.49 2.32
C LEU A 11 1.37 -2.60 0.82
N SER A 12 2.55 -2.16 0.37
CA SER A 12 2.95 -2.25 -1.02
C SER A 12 4.32 -2.90 -1.21
N ASP A 13 4.52 -3.55 -2.34
CA ASP A 13 5.83 -4.00 -2.79
C ASP A 13 6.45 -2.97 -3.76
N PRO A 14 7.77 -2.70 -3.72
CA PRO A 14 8.42 -1.88 -4.74
C PRO A 14 8.10 -2.31 -6.17
N LEU A 15 7.94 -3.62 -6.39
CA LEU A 15 7.53 -4.20 -7.68
C LEU A 15 6.17 -3.67 -8.16
N GLU A 16 5.26 -3.33 -7.25
CA GLU A 16 3.96 -2.74 -7.55
C GLU A 16 4.04 -1.29 -7.99
N THR A 17 5.12 -0.60 -7.61
CA THR A 17 5.34 0.79 -7.97
C THR A 17 6.11 0.91 -9.28
N THR A 18 7.07 0.02 -9.50
CA THR A 18 7.86 -0.02 -10.74
C THR A 18 7.84 -1.44 -11.28
N PRO A 19 7.27 -1.66 -12.48
CA PRO A 19 7.27 -2.99 -13.05
C PRO A 19 8.71 -3.47 -13.23
N PRO A 20 8.95 -4.78 -13.07
CA PRO A 20 10.26 -5.34 -13.27
C PRO A 20 10.72 -5.16 -14.74
N PRO A 21 12.02 -5.33 -15.04
CA PRO A 21 12.56 -5.14 -16.38
C PRO A 21 11.75 -5.88 -17.45
N ALA A 22 11.64 -5.30 -18.64
CA ALA A 22 10.85 -5.81 -19.76
C ALA A 22 11.03 -7.32 -19.98
N ASN A 23 10.05 -8.10 -19.53
CA ASN A 23 10.01 -9.56 -19.63
C ASN A 23 8.59 -10.10 -19.41
N ARG A 24 8.40 -11.40 -19.64
CA ARG A 24 7.18 -12.13 -19.33
C ARG A 24 7.29 -12.77 -17.96
N TYR A 25 6.50 -12.28 -17.01
CA TYR A 25 6.45 -12.79 -15.65
C TYR A 25 5.20 -13.63 -15.46
N ALA A 26 5.38 -14.90 -15.09
CA ALA A 26 4.29 -15.72 -14.62
C ALA A 26 3.92 -15.28 -13.21
N VAL A 27 2.69 -14.79 -13.04
CA VAL A 27 2.12 -14.45 -11.74
C VAL A 27 1.04 -15.46 -11.39
N SER A 28 0.96 -15.84 -10.13
CA SER A 28 -0.02 -16.80 -9.64
C SER A 28 -0.64 -16.30 -8.35
N ASN A 29 -1.95 -16.40 -8.23
CA ASN A 29 -2.66 -16.18 -6.97
C ASN A 29 -2.94 -17.50 -6.21
N GLY A 30 -2.26 -18.59 -6.59
CA GLY A 30 -2.45 -19.93 -6.03
C GLY A 30 -3.62 -20.72 -6.62
N LYS A 31 -4.55 -20.06 -7.35
CA LYS A 31 -5.67 -20.72 -8.06
C LYS A 31 -5.62 -20.52 -9.57
N GLN A 32 -5.09 -19.39 -10.01
CA GLN A 32 -4.99 -18.99 -11.40
C GLN A 32 -3.58 -18.45 -11.66
N GLN A 33 -3.04 -18.85 -12.81
CA GLN A 33 -1.79 -18.31 -13.34
C GLN A 33 -2.12 -17.33 -14.46
N ALA A 34 -1.47 -16.17 -14.44
CA ALA A 34 -1.52 -15.18 -15.50
C ALA A 34 -0.09 -14.82 -15.91
N VAL A 35 0.08 -14.30 -17.12
CA VAL A 35 1.37 -13.82 -17.60
C VAL A 35 1.29 -12.30 -17.74
N ILE A 36 2.14 -11.58 -17.01
CA ILE A 36 2.32 -10.15 -17.18
C ILE A 36 3.47 -9.94 -18.17
N ASN A 37 3.20 -9.29 -19.30
CA ASN A 37 4.23 -8.95 -20.28
C ASN A 37 4.65 -7.49 -20.13
N THR A 38 5.61 -7.25 -19.25
CA THR A 38 6.16 -5.91 -18.97
C THR A 38 7.01 -5.34 -20.12
N ALA A 39 7.23 -6.10 -21.21
CA ALA A 39 7.82 -5.57 -22.44
C ALA A 39 6.82 -4.75 -23.29
N ASN A 40 5.53 -4.82 -22.98
CA ASN A 40 4.52 -3.97 -23.62
C ASN A 40 4.34 -2.67 -22.82
N HIS A 41 4.66 -1.54 -23.45
CA HIS A 41 4.53 -0.21 -22.86
C HIS A 41 3.12 0.10 -22.34
N GLN A 42 2.08 -0.31 -23.07
CA GLN A 42 0.69 -0.11 -22.63
C GLN A 42 0.35 -0.90 -21.37
N GLN A 43 0.94 -2.09 -21.20
CA GLN A 43 0.75 -2.88 -19.98
C GLN A 43 1.50 -2.28 -18.79
N VAL A 44 2.68 -1.72 -19.02
CA VAL A 44 3.45 -0.98 -18.00
C VAL A 44 2.70 0.27 -17.54
N GLU A 45 2.18 1.07 -18.48
CA GLU A 45 1.38 2.26 -18.14
C GLU A 45 0.12 1.88 -17.38
N HIS A 46 -0.62 0.87 -17.86
CA HIS A 46 -1.83 0.39 -17.18
C HIS A 46 -1.53 -0.09 -15.76
N TYR A 47 -0.42 -0.81 -15.57
CA TYR A 47 0.03 -1.29 -14.26
C TYR A 47 0.29 -0.14 -13.29
N GLN A 48 1.06 0.87 -13.72
CA GLN A 48 1.35 2.05 -12.92
C GLN A 48 0.09 2.87 -12.61
N HIS A 49 -0.78 3.05 -13.61
CA HIS A 49 -2.04 3.77 -13.44
C HIS A 49 -2.98 3.06 -12.46
N TRP A 50 -3.10 1.74 -12.57
CA TRP A 50 -3.90 0.93 -11.67
C TRP A 50 -3.40 1.07 -10.23
N PHE A 51 -2.09 0.92 -10.00
CA PHE A 51 -1.51 1.04 -8.66
C PHE A 51 -1.71 2.44 -8.06
N GLY A 52 -1.44 3.49 -8.86
CA GLY A 52 -1.67 4.88 -8.45
C GLY A 52 -3.13 5.16 -8.11
N SER A 53 -4.05 4.67 -8.93
CA SER A 53 -5.50 4.84 -8.72
C SER A 53 -5.98 4.11 -7.47
N HIS A 54 -5.50 2.88 -7.25
CA HIS A 54 -5.83 2.09 -6.05
C HIS A 54 -5.36 2.80 -4.78
N ARG A 55 -4.11 3.29 -4.77
CA ARG A 55 -3.56 4.04 -3.64
C ARG A 55 -4.34 5.32 -3.36
N GLN A 56 -4.75 6.04 -4.42
CA GLN A 56 -5.55 7.25 -4.26
C GLN A 56 -6.94 6.94 -3.69
N GLN A 57 -7.60 5.86 -4.14
CA GLN A 57 -8.88 5.43 -3.59
C GLN A 57 -8.77 5.12 -2.09
N LEU A 58 -7.70 4.44 -1.66
CA LEU A 58 -7.45 4.12 -0.27
C LEU A 58 -7.24 5.38 0.59
N ARG A 59 -6.46 6.34 0.10
CA ARG A 59 -6.24 7.64 0.75
C ARG A 59 -7.54 8.43 0.89
N ASN A 60 -8.35 8.44 -0.17
CA ASN A 60 -9.65 9.10 -0.15
C ASN A 60 -10.60 8.45 0.86
N ALA A 61 -10.61 7.12 0.96
CA ALA A 61 -11.41 6.38 1.94
C ALA A 61 -10.96 6.67 3.37
N ALA A 62 -9.65 6.63 3.64
CA ALA A 62 -9.08 6.96 4.94
C ALA A 62 -9.44 8.38 5.37
N HIS A 63 -9.31 9.35 4.46
CA HIS A 63 -9.66 10.75 4.72
C HIS A 63 -11.16 10.92 5.02
N LYS A 64 -12.05 10.31 4.21
CA LYS A 64 -13.51 10.38 4.42
C LYS A 64 -13.94 9.82 5.78
N LEU A 65 -13.27 8.76 6.23
CA LEU A 65 -13.57 8.10 7.50
C LEU A 65 -12.79 8.70 8.68
N THR A 66 -11.97 9.73 8.45
CA THR A 66 -11.04 10.30 9.45
C THR A 66 -10.16 9.22 10.10
N LEU A 67 -9.82 8.20 9.32
CA LEU A 67 -9.02 7.09 9.79
C LEU A 67 -7.54 7.35 9.49
N PRO A 68 -6.65 7.10 10.46
CA PRO A 68 -5.22 7.11 10.21
C PRO A 68 -4.86 6.06 9.15
N LEU A 69 -4.05 6.46 8.18
CA LEU A 69 -3.48 5.58 7.17
C LEU A 69 -1.97 5.45 7.39
N ILE A 70 -1.49 4.21 7.48
CA ILE A 70 -0.07 3.87 7.56
C ILE A 70 0.33 3.27 6.20
N ASP A 71 1.23 3.93 5.49
CA ASP A 71 1.86 3.38 4.29
C ASP A 71 3.10 2.57 4.69
N LEU A 72 3.14 1.30 4.30
CA LEU A 72 4.24 0.36 4.53
C LEU A 72 4.72 -0.21 3.20
N SER A 73 6.03 -0.43 3.10
CA SER A 73 6.63 -1.11 1.96
C SER A 73 7.33 -2.39 2.40
N THR A 74 7.28 -3.45 1.57
CA THR A 74 8.05 -4.69 1.78
C THR A 74 9.57 -4.48 1.73
N ALA A 75 10.05 -3.36 1.14
CA ALA A 75 11.46 -2.98 1.16
C ALA A 75 11.95 -2.49 2.53
N GLN A 76 11.04 -2.23 3.47
CA GLN A 76 11.37 -1.69 4.79
C GLN A 76 10.97 -2.67 5.90
N PRO A 77 11.75 -2.77 6.99
CA PRO A 77 11.34 -3.57 8.14
C PRO A 77 9.98 -3.08 8.69
N PRO A 78 8.92 -3.90 8.64
CA PRO A 78 7.56 -3.45 8.96
C PRO A 78 7.44 -3.02 10.42
N LEU A 79 8.18 -3.66 11.32
CA LEU A 79 8.16 -3.38 12.75
C LEU A 79 8.69 -1.98 13.08
N ASP A 80 9.73 -1.53 12.39
CA ASP A 80 10.31 -0.20 12.63
C ASP A 80 9.37 0.92 12.21
N ASN A 81 8.66 0.75 11.10
CA ASN A 81 7.69 1.71 10.61
C ASN A 81 6.45 1.77 11.50
N LEU A 82 5.92 0.61 11.90
CA LEU A 82 4.82 0.55 12.86
C LEU A 82 5.21 1.19 14.19
N ARG A 83 6.41 0.92 14.71
CA ARG A 83 6.90 1.51 15.96
C ARG A 83 6.99 3.03 15.87
N LYS A 84 7.53 3.59 14.78
CA LYS A 84 7.57 5.05 14.56
C LYS A 84 6.17 5.66 14.59
N TYR A 85 5.21 5.02 13.93
CA TYR A 85 3.83 5.50 13.85
C TYR A 85 3.10 5.48 15.19
N PHE A 86 3.17 4.37 15.93
CA PHE A 86 2.49 4.28 17.22
C PHE A 86 3.21 5.08 18.32
N SER A 87 4.53 5.25 18.22
CA SER A 87 5.31 6.07 19.17
C SER A 87 5.17 7.59 18.96
N SER A 88 4.76 8.05 17.77
CA SER A 88 4.38 9.45 17.55
C SER A 88 2.97 9.74 18.06
N ARG A 89 2.06 8.77 17.92
CA ARG A 89 0.67 8.86 18.41
C ARG A 89 0.58 8.89 19.94
N THR A 90 1.45 8.18 20.65
CA THR A 90 1.54 8.26 22.13
C THR A 90 2.12 9.58 22.65
N ARG A 91 2.91 10.30 21.84
CA ARG A 91 3.47 11.63 22.20
C ARG A 91 2.51 12.79 21.92
N GLY A 92 1.43 12.56 21.19
CA GLY A 92 0.42 13.56 20.83
C GLY A 92 -0.68 13.79 21.86
N LYS A 93 -0.51 13.38 23.13
CA LYS A 93 -1.44 13.73 24.21
C LYS A 93 -0.91 14.95 24.97
N PRO A 94 -1.26 16.19 24.58
CA PRO A 94 -1.14 17.30 25.51
C PRO A 94 -2.17 17.11 26.62
N SER A 95 -1.70 17.29 27.85
CA SER A 95 -2.51 17.46 29.05
C SER A 95 -3.39 18.70 28.90
N ARG A 96 -4.72 18.51 28.87
CA ARG A 96 -5.77 19.23 29.63
C ARG A 96 -7.14 19.05 29.00
#